data_AF-A0A972BX04-F1
#
_entry.id   AF-A0A972BX04-F1
#
_cell.length_a   1.000
_cell.length_b   1.000
_cell.length_c   1.000
_cell.angle_alpha   90.00
_cell.angle_beta   90.00
_cell.angle_gamma   90.00
#
_symmetry.space_group_name_H-M   'P 1'
#
loop_
_entity.id
_entity.type
_entity.pdbx_description
1 polymer ?
#
loop_
_entity_poly.entity_id
_entity_poly.type
_entity_poly.pdbx_seq_one_letter_code
_entity_poly.pdbx_strand_id
1 'polypeptide(L)'
;MDEMRSQVIALLSRFTKEKLARVSPLVYERLYSLPEEARDRRELIILAAAVHYAWLKDARSVTYLERLFFNWQAHGVPRWALKRLAEADTLVDRKLLKELGYHGESDEPLDFSADEYYRFYRRPAVGGQEGRDRGKSSQA
;
A
#
# COMPACT_ATOMS: atom_id res chain seq x y z
N MET A 1 -3.06 15.58 -17.86
CA MET A 1 -2.24 15.48 -16.64
C MET A 1 -2.94 16.16 -15.48
N ASP A 2 -3.36 17.40 -15.66
CA ASP A 2 -3.93 18.24 -14.58
C ASP A 2 -5.24 17.70 -13.99
N GLU A 3 -6.13 17.13 -14.81
CA GLU A 3 -7.37 16.53 -14.32
C GLU A 3 -7.12 15.39 -13.33
N MET A 4 -6.18 14.49 -13.66
CA MET A 4 -5.81 13.37 -12.77
C MET A 4 -5.14 13.88 -11.49
N ARG A 5 -4.29 14.90 -11.61
CA ARG A 5 -3.64 15.55 -10.46
C ARG A 5 -4.69 16.13 -9.51
N SER A 6 -5.68 16.87 -10.02
CA SER A 6 -6.78 17.40 -9.22
C SER A 6 -7.60 16.31 -8.54
N GLN A 7 -7.88 15.19 -9.23
CA GLN A 7 -8.57 14.04 -8.65
C GLN A 7 -7.78 13.43 -7.49
N VAL A 8 -6.47 13.23 -7.66
CA VAL A 8 -5.58 12.72 -6.61
C VAL A 8 -5.54 13.67 -5.40
N ILE A 9 -5.43 14.97 -5.62
CA ILE A 9 -5.43 15.97 -4.55
C ILE A 9 -6.75 15.88 -3.76
N ALA A 10 -7.89 15.81 -4.44
CA ALA A 10 -9.19 15.66 -3.79
C ALA A 10 -9.28 14.36 -2.98
N LEU A 11 -8.73 13.27 -3.52
CA LEU A 11 -8.66 11.98 -2.85
C LEU A 11 -7.81 12.03 -1.57
N LEU A 12 -6.63 12.65 -1.65
CA LEU A 12 -5.74 12.88 -0.49
C LEU A 12 -6.42 13.76 0.57
N SER A 13 -7.10 14.83 0.15
CA SER A 13 -7.85 15.68 1.09
C SER A 13 -8.93 14.92 1.84
N ARG A 14 -9.67 14.05 1.13
CA ARG A 14 -10.71 13.23 1.74
C ARG A 14 -10.10 12.16 2.66
N PHE A 15 -9.04 11.47 2.23
CA PHE A 15 -8.32 10.51 3.07
C PHE A 15 -7.81 11.15 4.36
N THR A 16 -7.25 12.36 4.27
CA THR A 16 -6.70 13.05 5.43
C THR A 16 -7.79 13.43 6.44
N LYS A 17 -8.91 13.97 5.94
CA LYS A 17 -10.06 14.32 6.79
C LYS A 17 -10.66 13.10 7.48
N GLU A 18 -10.74 11.97 6.77
CA GLU A 18 -11.42 10.77 7.29
C GLU A 18 -10.53 9.85 8.14
N LYS A 19 -9.22 9.75 7.84
CA LYS A 19 -8.34 8.71 8.41
C LYS A 19 -7.23 9.24 9.30
N LEU A 20 -6.70 10.43 9.03
CA LEU A 20 -5.47 10.90 9.67
C LEU A 20 -5.71 11.80 10.89
N ALA A 21 -6.94 12.28 11.11
CA ALA A 21 -7.28 13.20 12.21
C ALA A 21 -6.27 14.37 12.33
N ARG A 22 -6.07 15.00 13.51
CA ARG A 22 -5.13 16.12 13.70
C ARG A 22 -3.67 15.68 13.48
N VAL A 23 -3.22 15.65 12.22
CA VAL A 23 -1.81 15.54 11.84
C VAL A 23 -1.13 16.91 11.92
N SER A 24 0.19 16.92 12.16
CA SER A 24 0.96 18.16 12.22
C SER A 24 1.03 18.83 10.84
N PRO A 25 1.19 20.17 10.77
CA PRO A 25 1.30 20.89 9.50
C PRO A 25 2.38 20.34 8.56
N LEU A 26 3.53 19.94 9.10
CA LEU A 26 4.63 19.33 8.35
C LEU A 26 4.21 18.02 7.63
N VAL A 27 3.38 17.23 8.31
CA VAL A 27 2.88 15.95 7.78
C VAL A 27 1.83 16.19 6.68
N TYR A 28 1.06 17.28 6.79
CA TYR A 28 0.18 17.73 5.72
C TYR A 28 0.95 18.15 4.46
N GLU A 29 1.97 19.00 4.61
CA GLU A 29 2.78 19.49 3.47
C GLU A 29 3.39 18.33 2.69
N ARG A 30 3.97 17.37 3.41
CA ARG A 30 4.60 16.20 2.80
C ARG A 30 3.61 15.27 2.09
N LEU A 31 2.39 15.16 2.59
CA LEU A 31 1.34 14.40 1.93
C LEU A 31 0.86 15.08 0.65
N TYR A 32 0.68 16.40 0.68
CA TYR A 32 0.23 17.19 -0.46
C TYR A 32 1.33 17.45 -1.50
N SER A 33 2.60 17.17 -1.20
CA SER A 33 3.67 17.20 -2.20
C SER A 33 3.74 15.91 -3.04
N LEU A 34 3.09 14.81 -2.63
CA LEU A 34 3.14 13.54 -3.36
C LEU A 34 2.68 13.62 -4.82
N PRO A 35 1.64 14.38 -5.19
CA PRO A 35 1.29 14.56 -6.60
C PRO A 35 2.41 15.25 -7.40
N GLU A 36 3.21 16.12 -6.80
CA GLU A 36 4.35 16.79 -7.46
C GLU A 36 5.53 15.82 -7.70
N GLU A 37 5.68 14.81 -6.86
CA GLU A 37 6.66 13.72 -7.06
C GLU A 37 6.31 12.79 -8.23
N ALA A 38 5.04 12.79 -8.68
CA ALA A 38 4.59 12.01 -9.82
C ALA A 38 4.98 12.68 -11.15
N ARG A 39 5.85 12.02 -11.91
CA ARG A 39 6.46 12.48 -13.17
C ARG A 39 5.51 12.37 -14.36
N ASP A 40 4.56 11.45 -14.32
CA ASP A 40 3.63 11.19 -15.40
C ASP A 40 2.24 10.77 -14.91
N ARG A 41 1.34 10.52 -15.88
CA ARG A 41 -0.04 10.14 -15.58
C ARG A 41 -0.12 8.79 -14.87
N ARG A 42 0.76 7.85 -15.21
CA ARG A 42 0.79 6.50 -14.64
C ARG A 42 1.17 6.56 -13.16
N GLU A 43 2.14 7.40 -12.80
CA GLU A 43 2.51 7.59 -11.40
C GLU A 43 1.39 8.25 -10.59
N LEU A 44 0.62 9.18 -11.17
CA LEU A 44 -0.60 9.70 -10.52
C LEU A 44 -1.67 8.62 -10.31
N ILE A 45 -1.81 7.68 -11.26
CA ILE A 45 -2.69 6.51 -11.14
C ILE A 45 -2.22 5.57 -10.02
N ILE A 46 -0.91 5.36 -9.92
CA ILE A 46 -0.30 4.58 -8.83
C ILE A 46 -0.56 5.25 -7.47
N LEU A 47 -0.43 6.58 -7.38
CA LEU A 47 -0.74 7.33 -6.16
C LEU A 47 -2.22 7.20 -5.78
N ALA A 48 -3.13 7.35 -6.73
CA ALA A 48 -4.56 7.14 -6.49
C ALA A 48 -4.84 5.73 -5.95
N ALA A 49 -4.27 4.70 -6.57
CA ALA A 49 -4.39 3.32 -6.09
C ALA A 49 -3.84 3.17 -4.67
N ALA A 50 -2.69 3.78 -4.37
CA ALA A 50 -2.06 3.71 -3.07
C ALA A 50 -2.95 4.33 -1.98
N VAL A 51 -3.58 5.47 -2.26
CA VAL A 51 -4.53 6.12 -1.35
C VAL A 51 -5.75 5.24 -1.10
N HIS A 52 -6.35 4.68 -2.15
CA HIS A 52 -7.50 3.78 -2.00
C HIS A 52 -7.15 2.52 -1.21
N TYR A 53 -5.97 1.95 -1.45
CA TYR A 53 -5.51 0.76 -0.75
C TYR A 53 -5.20 1.07 0.73
N ALA A 54 -4.60 2.22 1.02
CA ALA A 54 -4.42 2.70 2.39
C ALA A 54 -5.78 2.86 3.10
N TRP A 55 -6.80 3.35 2.39
CA TRP A 55 -8.19 3.42 2.88
C TRP A 55 -8.76 2.05 3.23
N LEU A 56 -8.61 1.09 2.32
CA LEU A 56 -9.05 -0.30 2.50
C LEU A 56 -8.40 -0.96 3.72
N LYS A 57 -7.16 -0.59 4.04
CA LYS A 57 -6.42 -1.07 5.21
C LYS A 57 -6.67 -0.30 6.49
N ASP A 58 -7.59 0.67 6.48
CA ASP A 58 -7.81 1.62 7.59
C ASP A 58 -6.48 2.25 8.08
N ALA A 59 -5.57 2.56 7.15
CA ALA A 59 -4.28 3.11 7.51
C ALA A 59 -4.43 4.54 8.07
N ARG A 60 -3.83 4.78 9.24
CA ARG A 60 -3.85 6.09 9.93
C ARG A 60 -2.48 6.76 9.98
N SER A 61 -1.64 6.48 8.97
CA SER A 61 -0.26 6.96 8.91
C SER A 61 0.06 7.48 7.52
N VAL A 62 0.54 8.73 7.45
CA VAL A 62 1.08 9.31 6.20
C VAL A 62 2.29 8.51 5.71
N THR A 63 3.19 8.14 6.62
CA THR A 63 4.37 7.32 6.26
C THR A 63 4.00 5.99 5.62
N TYR A 64 2.86 5.39 6.00
CA TYR A 64 2.37 4.17 5.34
C TYR A 64 2.03 4.43 3.87
N LEU A 65 1.26 5.48 3.60
CA LEU A 65 0.86 5.87 2.25
C LEU A 65 2.07 6.28 1.39
N GLU A 66 2.99 7.06 1.93
CA GLU A 66 4.21 7.46 1.22
C GLU A 66 5.05 6.24 0.80
N ARG A 67 5.31 5.33 1.75
CA ARG A 67 6.08 4.12 1.46
C ARG A 67 5.37 3.25 0.43
N LEU A 68 4.04 3.16 0.50
CA LEU A 68 3.26 2.43 -0.47
C LEU A 68 3.39 3.03 -1.87
N PHE A 69 3.23 4.36 -1.98
CA PHE A 69 3.36 5.07 -3.24
C PHE A 69 4.75 4.91 -3.86
N PHE A 70 5.83 5.23 -3.13
CA PHE A 70 7.18 5.14 -3.68
C PHE A 70 7.59 3.70 -4.02
N ASN A 71 7.12 2.72 -3.25
CA ASN A 71 7.36 1.31 -3.54
C ASN A 71 6.63 0.89 -4.83
N TRP A 72 5.35 1.26 -4.99
CA TRP A 72 4.61 0.96 -6.21
C TRP A 72 5.09 1.73 -7.43
N GLN A 73 5.63 2.92 -7.24
CA GLN A 73 6.30 3.68 -8.29
C GLN A 73 7.55 2.92 -8.80
N ALA A 74 8.37 2.40 -7.89
CA ALA A 74 9.60 1.69 -8.23
C ALA A 74 9.37 0.29 -8.81
N HIS A 75 8.38 -0.45 -8.29
CA HIS A 75 8.22 -1.89 -8.58
C HIS A 75 6.90 -2.23 -9.30
N GLY A 76 6.02 -1.24 -9.52
CA GLY A 76 4.66 -1.47 -9.97
C GLY A 76 3.71 -1.84 -8.83
N VAL A 77 2.40 -1.76 -9.13
CA VAL A 77 1.36 -2.17 -8.17
C VAL A 77 1.24 -3.69 -8.23
N PRO A 78 1.39 -4.40 -7.10
CA PRO A 78 1.33 -5.86 -7.11
C PRO A 78 -0.08 -6.35 -7.43
N ARG A 79 -0.17 -7.49 -8.12
CA ARG A 79 -1.46 -8.04 -8.60
C ARG A 79 -2.45 -8.29 -7.47
N TRP A 80 -1.97 -8.70 -6.30
CA TRP A 80 -2.84 -8.92 -5.14
C TRP A 80 -3.44 -7.64 -4.60
N ALA A 81 -2.74 -6.51 -4.68
CA ALA A 81 -3.29 -5.23 -4.26
C ALA A 81 -4.39 -4.80 -5.23
N LEU A 82 -4.17 -4.97 -6.54
CA LEU A 82 -5.17 -4.71 -7.57
C LEU A 82 -6.41 -5.58 -7.38
N LYS A 83 -6.25 -6.88 -7.09
CA LYS A 83 -7.36 -7.79 -6.77
C LYS A 83 -8.15 -7.31 -5.56
N ARG A 84 -7.47 -6.93 -4.46
CA ARG A 84 -8.12 -6.39 -3.26
C ARG A 84 -8.85 -5.07 -3.51
N LEU A 85 -8.30 -4.20 -4.34
CA LEU A 85 -8.95 -2.97 -4.76
C LEU A 85 -10.19 -3.23 -5.62
N ALA A 86 -10.14 -4.25 -6.49
CA ALA A 86 -11.28 -4.67 -7.29
C ALA A 86 -12.41 -5.26 -6.42
N GLU A 87 -12.08 -6.11 -5.45
CA GLU A 87 -13.03 -6.73 -4.51
C GLU A 87 -13.70 -5.70 -3.57
N ALA A 88 -13.07 -4.54 -3.36
CA ALA A 88 -13.60 -3.51 -2.47
C ALA A 88 -14.80 -2.74 -3.04
N ASP A 89 -15.14 -2.93 -4.34
CA ASP A 89 -16.31 -2.52 -5.16
C ASP A 89 -16.87 -1.07 -5.01
N THR A 90 -16.31 -0.25 -4.11
CA THR A 90 -16.93 1.00 -3.65
C THR A 90 -16.00 2.21 -3.70
N LEU A 91 -14.70 2.02 -3.95
CA LEU A 91 -13.72 3.09 -3.85
C LEU A 91 -12.89 3.31 -5.12
N VAL A 92 -12.66 2.29 -5.96
CA VAL A 92 -11.73 2.40 -7.10
C VAL A 92 -12.46 2.25 -8.43
N ASP A 93 -12.29 3.23 -9.32
CA ASP A 93 -12.80 3.15 -10.69
C ASP A 93 -12.19 1.95 -11.42
N ARG A 94 -13.02 1.11 -12.05
CA ARG A 94 -12.57 -0.01 -12.89
C ARG A 94 -11.63 0.44 -14.00
N LYS A 95 -11.76 1.69 -14.48
CA LYS A 95 -10.82 2.30 -15.43
C LYS A 95 -9.41 2.40 -14.84
N LEU A 96 -9.29 2.80 -13.59
CA LEU A 96 -8.01 2.92 -12.88
C LEU A 96 -7.31 1.56 -12.79
N LEU A 97 -8.06 0.50 -12.44
CA LEU A 97 -7.54 -0.86 -12.36
C LEU A 97 -7.05 -1.36 -13.73
N LYS A 98 -7.80 -1.10 -14.80
CA LYS A 98 -7.38 -1.44 -16.17
C LYS A 98 -6.12 -0.70 -16.60
N GLU A 99 -5.99 0.59 -16.25
CA GLU A 99 -4.78 1.39 -16.54
C GLU A 99 -3.55 0.86 -15.78
N LEU A 100 -3.75 0.12 -14.69
CA LEU A 100 -2.70 -0.59 -13.94
C LEU A 100 -2.49 -2.04 -14.41
N GLY A 101 -3.17 -2.48 -15.48
CA GLY A 101 -3.04 -3.81 -16.05
C GLY A 101 -3.87 -4.89 -15.36
N TYR A 102 -4.88 -4.52 -14.56
CA TYR A 102 -5.84 -5.48 -14.00
C TYR A 102 -7.08 -5.60 -14.90
N HIS A 103 -7.26 -6.78 -15.48
CA HIS A 103 -8.34 -7.07 -16.43
C HIS A 103 -9.42 -8.01 -15.88
N GLY A 104 -9.40 -8.34 -14.58
CA GLY A 104 -10.36 -9.26 -13.96
C GLY A 104 -10.05 -10.75 -14.19
N GLU A 105 -9.19 -11.08 -15.13
CA GLU A 105 -8.79 -12.46 -15.44
C GLU A 105 -7.56 -12.88 -14.61
N SER A 106 -7.80 -13.47 -13.44
CA SER A 106 -7.12 -14.68 -12.96
C SER A 106 -7.68 -15.04 -11.59
N ASP A 107 -8.65 -15.96 -11.60
CA ASP A 107 -9.17 -16.69 -10.44
C ASP A 107 -8.16 -17.71 -9.88
N GLU A 108 -6.90 -17.67 -10.30
CA GLU A 108 -5.86 -18.46 -9.64
C GLU A 108 -5.65 -17.93 -8.21
N PRO A 109 -5.59 -18.82 -7.21
CA PRO A 109 -5.22 -18.44 -5.86
C PRO A 109 -3.85 -17.78 -5.92
N LEU A 110 -3.78 -16.59 -5.34
CA LEU A 110 -2.62 -15.74 -5.49
C LEU A 110 -1.45 -16.37 -4.75
N ASP A 111 -0.46 -16.85 -5.51
CA ASP A 111 0.75 -17.42 -4.94
C ASP A 111 1.64 -16.30 -4.37
N PHE A 112 1.48 -16.07 -3.08
CA PHE A 112 2.27 -15.10 -2.31
C PHE A 112 3.77 -15.43 -2.26
N SER A 113 4.19 -16.63 -2.66
CA SER A 113 5.60 -17.04 -2.70
C SER A 113 6.33 -16.59 -3.97
N ALA A 114 5.59 -16.37 -5.06
CA ALA A 114 6.11 -15.91 -6.34
C ALA A 114 6.15 -14.37 -6.48
N ASP A 115 5.41 -13.65 -5.61
CA ASP A 115 5.38 -12.20 -5.64
C ASP A 115 6.55 -11.62 -4.80
N GLU A 116 7.58 -11.09 -5.48
CA GLU A 116 8.75 -10.45 -4.84
C GLU A 116 8.34 -9.36 -3.84
N TYR A 117 7.17 -8.76 -4.04
CA TYR A 117 6.58 -7.74 -3.17
C TYR A 117 6.27 -8.25 -1.76
N TYR A 118 5.97 -9.54 -1.58
CA TYR A 118 5.63 -10.12 -0.29
C TYR A 118 6.84 -10.26 0.65
N ARG A 119 8.06 -10.28 0.11
CA ARG A 119 9.30 -10.31 0.90
C ARG A 119 9.50 -9.03 1.71
N PHE A 120 8.99 -7.89 1.24
CA PHE A 120 9.18 -6.60 1.90
C PHE A 120 8.24 -6.39 3.12
N TYR A 121 7.03 -6.94 3.08
CA TYR A 121 6.03 -6.81 4.14
C TYR A 121 6.03 -7.94 5.17
N ARG A 122 6.68 -9.07 4.85
CA ARG A 122 6.95 -10.10 5.85
C ARG A 122 7.99 -9.56 6.83
N ARG A 123 7.54 -9.04 7.97
CA ARG A 123 8.40 -8.99 9.17
C ARG A 123 8.97 -10.40 9.35
N PRO A 124 10.29 -10.57 9.54
CA PRO A 124 10.78 -11.83 10.09
C PRO A 124 9.97 -12.06 11.35
N ALA A 125 9.28 -13.20 11.43
CA ALA A 125 8.65 -13.63 12.67
C ALA A 125 9.78 -13.90 13.67
N VAL A 126 10.30 -12.85 14.31
CA VAL A 126 11.14 -12.97 15.49
C VAL A 126 10.19 -13.28 16.63
N GLY A 127 9.84 -14.55 16.79
CA GLY A 127 8.96 -15.00 17.87
C GLY A 127 8.27 -16.33 17.56
N GLY A 128 8.98 -17.43 17.78
CA GLY A 128 8.47 -18.80 17.82
C GLY A 128 9.65 -19.71 18.15
N GLN A 129 10.26 -19.56 19.34
CA GLN A 129 9.97 -20.37 20.55
C GLN A 129 9.91 -21.87 20.27
N GLU A 130 10.94 -22.60 20.73
CA GLU A 130 10.92 -23.83 21.53
C GLU A 130 12.31 -24.50 21.43
N GLY A 131 12.97 -24.98 22.47
CA GLY A 131 12.59 -25.12 23.87
C GLY A 131 13.78 -25.65 24.69
N ARG A 132 13.68 -25.42 26.01
CA ARG A 132 14.24 -26.20 27.12
C ARG A 132 15.61 -26.87 26.91
N ASP A 133 16.60 -26.40 27.68
CA ASP A 133 17.01 -27.24 28.81
C ASP A 133 17.55 -26.42 30.00
N ARG A 134 16.91 -26.61 31.15
CA ARG A 134 17.40 -26.19 32.46
C ARG A 134 17.69 -27.46 33.25
N GLY A 135 18.98 -27.79 33.35
CA GLY A 135 19.63 -28.38 34.52
C GLY A 135 19.44 -29.88 34.77
N LYS A 136 20.55 -30.61 34.86
CA LYS A 136 21.10 -31.14 36.14
C LYS A 136 22.33 -32.03 35.92
N SER A 137 23.35 -31.75 36.75
CA SER A 137 24.19 -32.71 37.49
C SER A 137 25.27 -33.57 36.79
N SER A 138 26.51 -33.29 37.22
CA SER A 138 27.51 -34.21 37.79
C SER A 138 28.32 -35.19 36.92
N GLN A 139 29.62 -35.26 37.29
CA GLN A 139 30.67 -36.25 36.97
C GLN A 139 31.21 -36.16 35.52
N ALA A 140 32.52 -36.09 35.27
CA ALA A 140 33.67 -36.68 35.95
C ALA A 140 34.90 -35.74 35.96
#